data_AF-A0A8T7JJD2-F1
#
_entry.id   AF-A0A8T7JJD2-F1
#
_cell.length_a   1.000
_cell.length_b   1.000
_cell.length_c   1.000
_cell.angle_alpha   90.00
_cell.angle_beta   90.00
_cell.angle_gamma   90.00
#
_symmetry.space_group_name_H-M   'P 1'
#
loop_
_entity.id
_entity.type
_entity.pdbx_description
1 polymer ?
#
loop_
_entity_poly.entity_id
_entity_poly.type
_entity_poly.pdbx_seq_one_letter_code
_entity_poly.pdbx_strand_id
1 'polypeptide(L)' 'FFRDMVGNDEDADALLAPALKAAKYRVVVKRPRKSPYLNNQTPTLSQEGKANRFDIYVNKGMKDSG' A
#
# COMPACT_ATOMS: atom_id res chain seq x y z
N PHE A 1 0.46 23.55 -3.94
CA PHE A 1 1.81 23.88 -3.41
C PHE A 1 2.72 22.66 -3.25
N PHE A 2 2.39 21.58 -2.51
CA PHE A 2 3.22 20.35 -2.55
C PHE A 2 2.90 19.40 -3.71
N ARG A 3 1.63 19.26 -4.12
CA ARG A 3 1.24 18.34 -5.22
C ARG A 3 1.69 18.80 -6.61
N ASP A 4 1.81 20.10 -6.84
CA ASP A 4 2.15 20.65 -8.16
C ASP A 4 3.64 20.52 -8.49
N MET A 5 4.49 20.27 -7.48
CA MET A 5 5.94 20.15 -7.62
C MET A 5 6.41 18.69 -7.80
N VAL A 6 5.62 17.72 -7.34
CA VAL A 6 6.05 16.30 -7.26
C VAL A 6 5.66 15.50 -8.51
N GLY A 7 4.82 16.06 -9.39
CA GLY A 7 4.37 15.34 -10.59
C GLY A 7 3.44 14.16 -10.24
N ASN A 8 2.93 13.50 -11.28
CA ASN A 8 2.11 12.31 -11.11
C ASN A 8 3.03 11.10 -10.85
N ASP A 9 2.73 10.29 -9.83
CA ASP A 9 3.49 9.08 -9.46
C ASP A 9 3.28 7.95 -10.50
N GLU A 10 3.76 8.15 -11.73
CA GLU A 10 3.58 7.20 -12.84
C GLU A 10 4.32 5.87 -12.64
N ASP A 11 5.34 5.85 -11.77
CA ASP A 11 6.16 4.67 -11.47
C ASP A 11 5.84 4.02 -10.12
N ALA A 12 4.87 4.56 -9.35
CA ALA A 12 4.56 4.03 -8.02
C ALA A 12 4.09 2.56 -8.05
N ASP A 13 3.50 2.12 -9.15
CA ASP A 13 3.09 0.72 -9.33
C ASP A 13 4.28 -0.25 -9.27
N ALA A 14 5.46 0.19 -9.72
CA ALA A 14 6.69 -0.61 -9.67
C ALA A 14 7.20 -0.82 -8.24
N LEU A 15 6.73 -0.05 -7.25
CA LEU A 15 7.19 -0.14 -5.86
C LEU A 15 6.58 -1.31 -5.09
N LEU A 16 5.43 -1.84 -5.53
CA LEU A 16 4.74 -2.90 -4.78
C LEU A 16 5.56 -4.20 -4.74
N ALA A 17 6.06 -4.65 -5.88
CA ALA A 17 6.83 -5.89 -5.99
C ALA A 17 8.11 -5.90 -5.12
N PRO A 18 8.99 -4.87 -5.16
CA PRO A 18 10.17 -4.83 -4.30
C PRO A 18 9.79 -4.65 -2.81
N ALA A 19 8.73 -3.90 -2.49
CA ALA A 19 8.26 -3.78 -1.11
C ALA A 19 7.80 -5.13 -0.55
N LEU A 20 7.06 -5.93 -1.34
CA LEU A 20 6.64 -7.28 -0.95
C LEU A 20 7.84 -8.20 -0.74
N LYS A 21 8.91 -8.08 -1.54
CA LYS A 21 10.14 -8.87 -1.34
C LYS A 21 10.90 -8.45 -0.09
N ALA A 22 10.96 -7.15 0.20
CA ALA A 22 11.71 -6.61 1.33
C ALA A 22 11.01 -6.83 2.68
N ALA A 23 9.67 -6.79 2.71
CA ALA A 23 8.92 -6.87 3.95
C ALA A 23 8.83 -8.30 4.51
N LYS A 24 9.14 -8.47 5.80
CA LYS A 24 9.05 -9.78 6.47
C LYS A 24 7.60 -10.23 6.74
N TYR A 25 6.71 -9.30 7.08
CA TYR A 25 5.35 -9.59 7.54
C TYR A 25 4.28 -9.00 6.63
N ARG A 26 4.34 -7.69 6.38
CA ARG A 26 3.32 -7.00 5.57
C ARG A 26 3.86 -5.71 4.96
N VAL A 27 3.26 -5.33 3.84
CA VAL A 27 3.40 -4.00 3.21
C VAL A 27 2.10 -3.24 3.43
N VAL A 28 2.21 -1.97 3.82
CA VAL A 28 1.05 -1.08 4.03
C VAL A 28 1.17 0.10 3.09
N VAL A 29 0.17 0.30 2.23
CA VAL A 29 0.12 1.38 1.24
C VAL A 29 -1.01 2.34 1.61
N LYS A 30 -0.68 3.62 1.81
CA LYS A 30 -1.68 4.68 2.03
C LYS A 30 -2.23 5.15 0.68
N ARG A 31 -3.56 5.18 0.53
CA ARG A 31 -4.24 5.61 -0.70
C ARG A 31 -5.44 6.50 -0.40
N PRO A 32 -5.84 7.41 -1.30
CA PRO A 32 -7.16 8.04 -1.23
C PRO A 32 -8.26 6.97 -1.32
N ARG A 33 -9.37 7.17 -0.61
CA ARG A 33 -10.43 6.15 -0.47
C ARG A 33 -10.97 5.63 -1.81
N LYS A 34 -11.07 6.49 -2.83
CA LYS A 34 -11.65 6.16 -4.15
C LYS A 34 -10.60 5.81 -5.22
N SER A 35 -9.31 5.83 -4.90
CA SER A 35 -8.26 5.52 -5.88
C SER A 35 -8.18 4.02 -6.16
N PRO A 36 -7.76 3.58 -7.35
CA PRO A 36 -7.47 2.17 -7.61
C PRO A 36 -6.37 1.65 -6.67
N TYR A 37 -6.29 0.33 -6.53
CA TYR A 37 -5.20 -0.30 -5.79
C TYR A 37 -3.85 -0.07 -6.49
N LEU A 38 -2.77 -0.11 -5.71
CA LEU A 38 -1.43 0.02 -6.27
C LEU A 38 -1.13 -1.17 -7.19
N ASN A 39 -0.62 -0.89 -8.40
CA ASN A 39 -0.33 -1.89 -9.42
C ASN A 39 -1.52 -2.79 -9.77
N ASN A 40 -2.76 -2.29 -9.60
CA ASN A 40 -4.01 -3.05 -9.75
C ASN A 40 -4.07 -4.35 -8.93
N GLN A 41 -3.27 -4.48 -7.85
CA GLN A 41 -3.27 -5.65 -7.00
C GLN A 41 -4.19 -5.47 -5.80
N THR A 42 -5.15 -6.37 -5.62
CA THR A 42 -6.04 -6.35 -4.46
C THR A 42 -5.25 -6.65 -3.18
N PRO A 43 -5.31 -5.80 -2.14
CA PRO A 43 -4.66 -6.06 -0.87
C PRO A 43 -5.34 -7.22 -0.13
N THR A 44 -4.64 -7.83 0.83
CA THR A 44 -5.23 -8.84 1.72
C THR A 44 -6.39 -8.26 2.53
N LEU A 45 -6.23 -7.02 3.01
CA LEU A 45 -7.29 -6.24 3.62
C LEU A 45 -7.04 -4.74 3.44
N SER A 46 -8.11 -3.96 3.48
CA SER A 46 -8.01 -2.50 3.48
C SER A 46 -8.63 -1.94 4.76
N GLN A 47 -7.90 -1.09 5.46
CA GLN A 47 -8.44 -0.29 6.56
C GLN A 47 -8.94 1.04 6.01
N GLU A 48 -10.26 1.20 5.94
CA GLU A 48 -10.88 2.45 5.49
C GLU A 48 -10.92 3.50 6.59
N GLY A 49 -10.62 4.75 6.22
CA GLY A 49 -10.89 5.95 6.99
C GLY A 49 -11.75 6.94 6.19
N LYS A 50 -11.97 8.16 6.73
CA LYS A 50 -12.88 9.14 6.12
C LYS A 50 -12.46 9.61 4.72
N ALA A 51 -11.18 9.93 4.53
CA ALA A 51 -10.63 10.44 3.25
C ALA A 51 -9.63 9.49 2.60
N ASN A 52 -8.95 8.67 3.40
CA ASN A 52 -7.90 7.75 2.96
C ASN A 52 -8.24 6.33 3.41
N ARG A 53 -7.59 5.36 2.78
CA ARG A 53 -7.53 3.98 3.24
C ARG A 53 -6.08 3.50 3.29
N PHE A 54 -5.85 2.43 4.05
CA PHE A 54 -4.58 1.72 4.08
C PHE A 54 -4.78 0.32 3.50
N ASP A 55 -4.14 0.05 2.37
CA ASP A 55 -4.14 -1.24 1.70
C ASP A 55 -3.00 -2.08 2.30
N ILE A 56 -3.34 -3.23 2.90
CA ILE A 56 -2.40 -4.08 3.64
C ILE A 56 -2.23 -5.40 2.90
N TYR A 57 -0.99 -5.66 2.46
CA TYR A 57 -0.57 -6.90 1.81
C TYR A 57 0.21 -7.75 2.82
N VAL A 58 -0.28 -8.95 3.13
CA VAL A 58 0.32 -9.82 4.14
C VAL A 58 1.18 -10.90 3.48
N ASN A 59 2.47 -10.91 3.81
CA ASN A 59 3.41 -11.95 3.39
C ASN A 59 3.42 -13.15 4.34
N LYS A 60 3.33 -12.88 5.64
CA LYS A 60 3.34 -13.89 6.71
C LYS A 60 2.43 -13.45 7.85
N GLY A 61 1.70 -14.41 8.43
CA GLY A 61 1.01 -14.18 9.70
C GLY A 61 2.03 -13.78 10.78
N MET A 62 1.70 -12.77 11.57
CA MET A 62 2.45 -12.50 12.80
C MET A 62 2.27 -13.71 13.70
N LYS A 63 3.36 -14.38 14.06
CA LYS A 63 3.33 -15.34 15.17
C LYS A 63 3.26 -14.52 16.43
N ASP A 64 2.24 -14.75 17.25
CA ASP A 64 2.20 -14.21 18.61
C ASP A 64 3.50 -14.59 19.30
N SER A 65 4.24 -13.57 19.74
CA SER A 65 5.43 -13.79 20.56
C SER A 65 4.92 -14.09 21.96
N GLY A 66 4.60 -15.37 22.19
CA GLY A 66 4.37 -15.92 23.53
C GLY A 66 5.64 -15.99 24.35
#